data_AF-A0A1R4G1E8-F1
#
_entry.id   AF-A0A1R4G1E8-F1
#
_cell.length_a   1.000
_cell.length_b   1.000
_cell.length_c   1.000
_cell.angle_alpha   90.00
_cell.angle_beta   90.00
_cell.angle_gamma   90.00
#
_symmetry.space_group_name_H-M   'P 1'
#
loop_
_entity.id
_entity.type
_entity.pdbx_description
1 polymer ?
#
loop_
_entity_poly.entity_id
_entity_poly.type
_entity_poly.pdbx_seq_one_letter_code
_entity_poly.pdbx_strand_id
1 'polypeptide(L)'
;MSATSTRTGAGRPNASSHAELEEAACELAFEVGWENVSADAIAKRTGISRSSFFNYFPIKTDVLWRSVDESLKQSDTLAEFVHLLEVAGPPTALTYRDVMRAREAAIESSSTRVQHLAEKLESAPLETVSPAGATFEPHLEDAVRLIRASAIASGAITAVMEWASAGVSRGPLGDYLTAVFGPDWQEM
;
A
#
# COMPACT_ATOMS: atom_id res chain seq x y z
N MET A 1 28.57 11.24 40.38
CA MET A 1 28.42 12.09 39.18
C MET A 1 27.91 11.17 38.07
N SER A 2 26.61 10.91 38.00
CA SER A 2 25.58 11.65 37.24
C SER A 2 25.90 11.64 35.72
N ALA A 3 25.04 11.19 34.80
CA ALA A 3 23.63 10.83 34.85
C ALA A 3 23.28 9.83 33.71
N THR A 4 22.40 8.88 33.99
CA THR A 4 21.77 8.01 32.99
C THR A 4 20.68 8.81 32.26
N SER A 5 20.83 9.04 30.97
CA SER A 5 19.82 9.67 30.11
C SER A 5 18.69 8.68 29.82
N THR A 6 17.55 8.86 30.48
CA THR A 6 16.30 8.16 30.18
C THR A 6 15.64 8.84 28.98
N ARG A 7 15.60 8.15 27.83
CA ARG A 7 14.81 8.60 26.68
C ARG A 7 13.32 8.44 26.99
N THR A 8 12.67 9.55 27.30
CA THR A 8 11.22 9.72 27.24
C THR A 8 10.75 9.65 25.79
N GLY A 9 9.75 8.82 25.53
CA GLY A 9 9.14 8.67 24.21
C GLY A 9 7.94 7.72 24.25
N ALA A 10 7.02 7.96 25.19
CA ALA A 10 5.74 7.28 25.24
C ALA A 10 4.64 8.25 24.79
N GLY A 11 3.83 7.85 23.80
CA GLY A 11 2.40 8.14 23.87
C GLY A 11 1.74 8.99 22.80
N ARG A 12 2.23 9.06 21.55
CA ARG A 12 1.34 9.34 20.41
C ARG A 12 1.16 8.04 19.62
N PRO A 13 -0.08 7.62 19.26
CA PRO A 13 -0.26 6.41 18.49
C PRO A 13 0.60 6.50 17.22
N ASN A 14 1.39 5.46 16.92
CA ASN A 14 2.28 5.42 15.75
C ASN A 14 1.56 5.83 14.46
N ALA A 15 0.28 5.47 14.33
CA ALA A 15 -0.59 5.84 13.21
C ALA A 15 -0.68 7.37 13.00
N SER A 16 -0.71 8.16 14.07
CA SER A 16 -0.78 9.62 13.97
C SER A 16 0.51 10.23 13.41
N SER A 17 1.68 9.63 13.69
CA SER A 17 2.95 10.06 13.13
C SER A 17 3.10 9.68 11.65
N HIS A 18 2.55 8.53 11.23
CA HIS A 18 2.58 8.11 9.82
C HIS A 18 1.70 9.01 8.94
N ALA A 19 0.49 9.34 9.41
CA ALA A 19 -0.41 10.24 8.71
C ALA A 19 0.19 11.65 8.57
N GLU A 20 0.81 12.20 9.62
CA GLU A 20 1.50 13.50 9.58
C GLU A 20 2.65 13.52 8.56
N LEU A 21 3.39 12.41 8.41
CA LEU A 21 4.48 12.31 7.44
C LEU A 21 3.98 12.26 6.00
N GLU A 22 2.90 11.53 5.72
CA GLU A 22 2.28 11.52 4.39
C GLU A 22 1.65 12.87 4.04
N GLU A 23 0.97 13.51 4.98
CA GLU A 23 0.40 14.84 4.78
C GLU A 23 1.49 15.84 4.42
N ALA A 24 2.58 15.91 5.20
CA ALA A 24 3.72 16.77 4.91
C ALA A 24 4.38 16.44 3.56
N ALA A 25 4.43 15.16 3.18
CA ALA A 25 4.95 14.73 1.88
C ALA A 25 4.05 15.20 0.72
N CYS A 26 2.73 15.10 0.87
CA CYS A 26 1.76 15.58 -0.10
C CYS A 26 1.82 17.10 -0.24
N GLU A 27 1.82 17.84 0.88
CA GLU A 27 1.95 19.31 0.89
C GLU A 27 3.20 19.78 0.14
N LEU A 28 4.36 19.22 0.50
CA LEU A 28 5.61 19.55 -0.19
C LEU A 28 5.54 19.21 -1.68
N ALA A 29 4.94 18.08 -2.05
CA ALA A 29 4.80 17.68 -3.44
C ALA A 29 3.84 18.60 -4.22
N PHE A 30 2.81 19.14 -3.59
CA PHE A 30 1.97 20.19 -4.19
C PHE A 30 2.72 21.52 -4.37
N GLU A 31 3.62 21.87 -3.44
CA GLU A 31 4.40 23.10 -3.50
C GLU A 31 5.48 23.06 -4.59
N VAL A 32 6.22 21.95 -4.69
CA VAL A 32 7.46 21.89 -5.49
C VAL A 32 7.53 20.74 -6.49
N GLY A 33 6.52 19.87 -6.58
CA GLY A 33 6.57 18.63 -7.34
C GLY A 33 7.36 17.53 -6.62
N TRP A 34 6.91 16.27 -6.73
CA TRP A 34 7.46 15.13 -6.00
C TRP A 34 8.95 14.89 -6.23
N GLU A 35 9.43 15.18 -7.44
CA GLU A 35 10.83 15.05 -7.82
C GLU A 35 11.75 15.95 -6.98
N ASN A 36 11.24 17.07 -6.47
CA ASN A 36 11.98 18.02 -5.65
C ASN A 36 11.80 17.79 -4.14
N VAL A 37 10.94 16.85 -3.74
CA VAL A 37 10.72 16.50 -2.33
C VAL A 37 11.83 15.58 -1.84
N SER A 38 12.39 15.89 -0.65
CA SER A 38 13.37 15.04 0.03
C SER A 38 12.85 14.51 1.36
N ALA A 39 13.34 13.34 1.79
CA ALA A 39 13.03 12.79 3.11
C ALA A 39 13.44 13.76 4.25
N ASP A 40 14.52 14.53 4.06
CA ASP A 40 14.95 15.56 5.01
C ASP A 40 13.94 16.69 5.13
N ALA A 41 13.37 17.14 4.01
CA ALA A 41 12.36 18.19 4.01
C ALA A 41 11.08 17.72 4.72
N ILE A 42 10.63 16.48 4.45
CA ILE A 42 9.48 15.87 5.12
C ILE A 42 9.72 15.75 6.63
N ALA A 43 10.86 15.18 7.02
CA ALA A 43 11.25 15.01 8.41
C ALA A 43 11.35 16.36 9.15
N LYS A 44 11.94 17.38 8.51
CA LYS A 44 12.04 18.73 9.06
C LYS A 44 10.67 19.37 9.26
N ARG A 45 9.73 19.20 8.32
CA ARG A 45 8.37 19.77 8.42
C ARG A 45 7.55 19.12 9.54
N THR A 46 7.80 17.85 9.84
CA THR A 46 7.15 17.10 10.92
C THR A 46 7.90 17.09 12.25
N GLY A 47 9.09 17.72 12.31
CA GLY A 47 9.88 17.83 13.54
C GLY A 47 10.60 16.55 13.96
N ILE A 48 10.76 15.57 13.07
CA ILE A 48 11.52 14.34 13.34
C ILE A 48 12.87 14.35 12.63
N SER A 49 13.74 13.39 12.98
CA SER A 49 15.02 13.21 12.28
C SER A 49 14.83 12.47 10.95
N ARG A 50 15.75 12.67 10.00
CA ARG A 50 15.82 11.85 8.77
C ARG A 50 15.86 10.35 9.08
N SER A 51 16.65 9.95 10.09
CA SER A 51 16.71 8.54 10.50
C SER A 51 15.37 8.02 11.02
N SER A 52 14.60 8.86 11.73
CA SER A 52 13.26 8.51 12.19
C SER A 52 12.28 8.33 11.02
N PHE A 53 12.38 9.16 9.97
CA PHE A 53 11.59 8.98 8.76
C PHE A 53 11.82 7.59 8.14
N PHE A 54 13.10 7.20 7.97
CA PHE A 54 13.43 5.90 7.37
C PHE A 54 13.09 4.68 8.25
N ASN A 55 12.88 4.87 9.56
CA ASN A 55 12.34 3.82 10.43
C ASN A 55 10.85 3.53 10.12
N TYR A 56 10.12 4.51 9.60
CA TYR A 56 8.72 4.35 9.20
C TYR A 56 8.58 3.93 7.74
N PHE A 57 9.38 4.54 6.86
CA PHE A 57 9.32 4.34 5.41
C PHE A 57 10.72 3.98 4.89
N PRO A 58 10.99 2.69 4.57
CA PRO A 58 12.30 2.24 4.12
C PRO A 58 12.87 3.06 2.95
N ILE A 59 12.00 3.50 2.02
CA ILE A 59 12.33 4.46 0.97
C ILE A 59 11.34 5.63 0.95
N LYS A 60 11.75 6.78 0.37
CA LYS A 60 10.92 8.00 0.32
C LYS A 60 9.53 7.74 -0.27
N THR A 61 9.47 6.96 -1.35
CA THR A 61 8.25 6.72 -2.13
C THR A 61 7.22 5.86 -1.40
N ASP A 62 7.61 5.12 -0.37
CA ASP A 62 6.69 4.33 0.45
C ASP A 62 5.68 5.21 1.21
N VAL A 63 6.04 6.47 1.50
CA VAL A 63 5.13 7.40 2.18
C VAL A 63 3.84 7.64 1.38
N LEU A 64 3.89 7.51 0.05
CA LEU A 64 2.74 7.68 -0.85
C LEU A 64 1.71 6.53 -0.74
N TRP A 65 2.09 5.44 -0.07
CA TRP A 65 1.32 4.21 0.01
C TRP A 65 0.86 3.89 1.43
N ARG A 66 0.96 4.84 2.35
CA ARG A 66 0.75 4.64 3.79
C ARG A 66 -0.56 3.93 4.13
N SER A 67 -1.71 4.36 3.59
CA SER A 67 -2.99 3.68 3.85
C SER A 67 -3.08 2.28 3.25
N VAL A 68 -2.44 2.05 2.09
CA VAL A 68 -2.37 0.73 1.46
C VAL A 68 -1.54 -0.22 2.33
N ASP A 69 -0.38 0.24 2.80
CA ASP A 69 0.48 -0.57 3.66
C ASP A 69 -0.17 -0.85 5.02
N GLU A 70 -0.88 0.11 5.60
CA GLU A 70 -1.64 -0.07 6.83
C GLU A 70 -2.75 -1.11 6.65
N SER A 71 -3.47 -1.06 5.53
CA SER A 71 -4.53 -2.01 5.21
C SER A 71 -3.96 -3.41 4.98
N LEU A 72 -2.88 -3.54 4.19
CA LEU A 72 -2.20 -4.82 3.95
C LEU A 72 -1.68 -5.46 5.24
N LYS A 73 -1.13 -4.66 6.16
CA LYS A 73 -0.64 -5.16 7.46
C LYS A 73 -1.75 -5.68 8.37
N GLN A 74 -2.96 -5.16 8.21
CA GLN A 74 -4.11 -5.47 9.07
C GLN A 74 -5.07 -6.51 8.46
N SER A 75 -4.89 -6.87 7.20
CA SER A 75 -5.69 -7.86 6.49
C SER A 75 -4.98 -9.20 6.37
N ASP A 76 -5.71 -10.30 6.47
CA ASP A 76 -5.21 -11.64 6.13
C ASP A 76 -5.70 -12.09 4.74
N THR A 77 -6.81 -11.52 4.24
CA THR A 77 -7.40 -11.84 2.93
C THR A 77 -7.47 -10.62 1.99
N LEU A 78 -7.69 -10.85 0.69
CA LEU A 78 -7.91 -9.77 -0.28
C LEU A 78 -9.18 -8.97 0.06
N ALA A 79 -10.25 -9.65 0.48
CA ALA A 79 -11.51 -9.02 0.88
C ALA A 79 -11.34 -8.07 2.07
N GLU A 80 -10.62 -8.50 3.11
CA GLU A 80 -10.31 -7.65 4.27
C GLU A 80 -9.44 -6.46 3.88
N PHE A 81 -8.42 -6.66 3.05
CA PHE A 81 -7.57 -5.58 2.56
C PHE A 81 -8.39 -4.49 1.86
N VAL A 82 -9.28 -4.90 0.95
CA VAL A 82 -10.14 -3.98 0.19
C VAL A 82 -11.10 -3.26 1.12
N HIS A 83 -11.74 -3.97 2.05
CA HIS A 83 -12.65 -3.38 3.01
C HIS A 83 -11.96 -2.32 3.89
N LEU A 84 -10.79 -2.66 4.45
CA LEU A 84 -10.03 -1.73 5.30
C LEU A 84 -9.59 -0.49 4.52
N LEU A 85 -9.17 -0.66 3.27
CA LEU A 85 -8.75 0.46 2.42
C LEU A 85 -9.93 1.35 2.02
N GLU A 86 -11.10 0.79 1.74
CA GLU A 86 -12.33 1.56 1.48
C GLU A 86 -12.76 2.35 2.70
N VAL A 87 -12.66 1.77 3.91
CA VAL A 87 -12.95 2.46 5.18
C VAL A 87 -11.95 3.61 5.43
N ALA A 88 -10.66 3.40 5.14
CA ALA A 88 -9.64 4.44 5.23
C ALA A 88 -9.82 5.55 4.17
N GLY A 89 -10.52 5.25 3.08
CA GLY A 89 -10.64 6.09 1.90
C GLY A 89 -9.43 5.96 0.97
N PRO A 90 -9.54 6.48 -0.26
CA PRO A 90 -8.45 6.35 -1.23
C PRO A 90 -7.20 7.08 -0.74
N PRO A 91 -6.00 6.51 -0.98
CA PRO A 91 -4.76 7.18 -0.66
C PRO A 91 -4.70 8.56 -1.34
N THR A 92 -4.59 9.62 -0.54
CA THR A 92 -4.52 11.01 -1.03
C THR A 92 -3.39 11.16 -2.04
N ALA A 93 -2.22 10.60 -1.72
CA ALA A 93 -1.06 10.64 -2.59
C ALA A 93 -1.30 10.00 -3.96
N LEU A 94 -2.02 8.88 -4.03
CA LEU A 94 -2.36 8.24 -5.30
C LEU A 94 -3.44 9.00 -6.07
N THR A 95 -4.40 9.61 -5.36
CA THR A 95 -5.45 10.45 -5.97
C THR A 95 -4.85 11.65 -6.72
N TYR A 96 -3.81 12.28 -6.14
CA TYR A 96 -3.20 13.48 -6.69
C TYR A 96 -1.84 13.23 -7.36
N ARG A 97 -1.51 11.98 -7.70
CA ARG A 97 -0.20 11.58 -8.24
C ARG A 97 0.20 12.35 -9.50
N ASP A 98 -0.76 12.73 -10.34
CA ASP A 98 -0.47 13.48 -11.57
C ASP A 98 -0.17 14.96 -11.28
N VAL A 99 -0.96 15.59 -10.40
CA VAL A 99 -0.76 16.98 -9.97
C VAL A 99 0.59 17.13 -9.26
N MET A 100 0.93 16.17 -8.40
CA MET A 100 2.20 16.12 -7.67
C MET A 100 3.38 15.63 -8.53
N ARG A 101 3.17 15.24 -9.79
CA ARG A 101 4.19 14.62 -10.67
C ARG A 101 4.84 13.36 -10.06
N ALA A 102 4.08 12.62 -9.25
CA ALA A 102 4.50 11.44 -8.50
C ALA A 102 4.16 10.11 -9.19
N ARG A 103 3.70 10.11 -10.46
CA ARG A 103 3.27 8.88 -11.17
C ARG A 103 4.36 7.80 -11.21
N GLU A 104 5.58 8.15 -11.60
CA GLU A 104 6.69 7.20 -11.66
C GLU A 104 7.06 6.67 -10.27
N ALA A 105 7.06 7.55 -9.26
CA ALA A 105 7.33 7.17 -7.88
C ALA A 105 6.26 6.24 -7.29
N ALA A 106 4.99 6.45 -7.63
CA ALA A 106 3.92 5.54 -7.27
C ALA A 106 4.16 4.16 -7.90
N ILE A 107 4.48 4.10 -9.20
CA ILE A 107 4.78 2.86 -9.92
C ILE A 107 6.00 2.14 -9.31
N GLU A 108 7.09 2.87 -9.05
CA GLU A 108 8.33 2.33 -8.46
C GLU A 108 8.03 1.54 -7.18
N SER A 109 7.27 2.16 -6.28
CA SER A 109 6.97 1.63 -4.96
C SER A 109 5.82 0.59 -4.96
N SER A 110 5.06 0.48 -6.07
CA SER A 110 3.94 -0.49 -6.19
C SER A 110 4.40 -1.95 -6.12
N SER A 111 5.60 -2.25 -6.63
CA SER A 111 6.13 -3.62 -6.74
C SER A 111 6.26 -4.33 -5.39
N THR A 112 6.68 -3.61 -4.35
CA THR A 112 6.74 -4.12 -2.96
C THR A 112 5.35 -4.47 -2.43
N ARG A 113 4.31 -3.69 -2.75
CA ARG A 113 2.93 -4.02 -2.34
C ARG A 113 2.39 -5.22 -3.08
N VAL A 114 2.71 -5.35 -4.37
CA VAL A 114 2.37 -6.54 -5.16
C VAL A 114 3.00 -7.78 -4.52
N GLN A 115 4.27 -7.74 -4.14
CA GLN A 115 4.95 -8.85 -3.47
C GLN A 115 4.30 -9.20 -2.12
N HIS A 116 4.08 -8.22 -1.24
CA HIS A 116 3.45 -8.47 0.06
C HIS A 116 2.03 -9.06 -0.06
N LEU A 117 1.24 -8.60 -1.03
CA LEU A 117 -0.08 -9.14 -1.27
C LEU A 117 -0.01 -10.54 -1.89
N ALA A 118 0.92 -10.79 -2.82
CA ALA A 118 1.13 -12.11 -3.39
C ALA A 118 1.53 -13.13 -2.32
N GLU A 119 2.44 -12.79 -1.41
CA GLU A 119 2.85 -13.65 -0.29
C GLU A 119 1.66 -14.03 0.60
N LYS A 120 0.75 -13.09 0.87
CA LYS A 120 -0.50 -13.36 1.61
C LYS A 120 -1.41 -14.32 0.84
N LEU A 121 -1.63 -14.07 -0.44
CA LEU A 121 -2.45 -14.93 -1.31
C LEU A 121 -1.84 -16.33 -1.48
N GLU A 122 -0.52 -16.47 -1.55
CA GLU A 122 0.14 -17.78 -1.60
C GLU A 122 -0.10 -18.61 -0.34
N SER A 123 -0.16 -17.95 0.81
CA SER A 123 -0.44 -18.61 2.09
C SER A 123 -1.90 -19.03 2.26
N ALA A 124 -2.80 -18.60 1.37
CA ALA A 124 -4.22 -18.95 1.38
C ALA A 124 -4.47 -20.42 0.92
N PRO A 125 -5.58 -21.05 1.34
CA PRO A 125 -5.94 -22.40 0.92
C PRO A 125 -6.00 -22.55 -0.61
N LEU A 126 -5.63 -23.72 -1.15
CA LEU A 126 -5.57 -23.95 -2.62
C LEU A 126 -6.86 -23.59 -3.36
N GLU A 127 -7.99 -23.81 -2.71
CA GLU A 127 -9.33 -23.59 -3.23
C GLU A 127 -9.64 -22.10 -3.49
N THR A 128 -8.99 -21.18 -2.76
CA THR A 128 -9.18 -19.73 -2.92
C THR A 128 -8.40 -19.19 -4.12
N VAL A 129 -7.26 -19.80 -4.44
CA VAL A 129 -6.36 -19.34 -5.50
C VAL A 129 -6.55 -20.13 -6.81
N SER A 130 -7.08 -21.35 -6.77
CA SER A 130 -7.28 -22.23 -7.95
C SER A 130 -8.71 -22.15 -8.49
N PRO A 131 -8.94 -22.32 -9.81
CA PRO A 131 -10.30 -22.42 -10.33
C PRO A 131 -10.91 -23.72 -9.82
N ALA A 132 -12.18 -23.66 -9.43
CA ALA A 132 -12.93 -24.85 -9.05
C ALA A 132 -12.80 -25.94 -10.14
N GLY A 133 -12.18 -27.08 -9.77
CA GLY A 133 -12.06 -28.27 -10.62
C GLY A 133 -10.84 -28.36 -11.55
N ALA A 134 -9.86 -27.45 -11.48
CA ALA A 134 -8.63 -27.61 -12.24
C ALA A 134 -7.67 -28.62 -11.59
N THR A 135 -7.23 -29.64 -12.34
CA THR A 135 -6.19 -30.59 -11.90
C THR A 135 -4.89 -30.26 -12.64
N PHE A 136 -3.80 -30.12 -11.91
CA PHE A 136 -2.47 -29.85 -12.47
C PHE A 136 -1.52 -31.01 -12.19
N GLU A 137 -0.48 -31.14 -13.02
CA GLU A 137 0.64 -32.02 -12.72
C GLU A 137 1.31 -31.59 -11.40
N PRO A 138 1.68 -32.52 -10.50
CA PRO A 138 2.20 -32.17 -9.17
C PRO A 138 3.41 -31.23 -9.17
N HIS A 139 4.25 -31.31 -10.21
CA HIS A 139 5.44 -30.46 -10.35
C HIS A 139 5.12 -29.01 -10.77
N LEU A 140 3.89 -28.72 -11.18
CA LEU A 140 3.45 -27.38 -11.60
C LEU A 140 2.63 -26.67 -10.51
N GLU A 141 2.21 -27.36 -9.46
CA GLU A 141 1.28 -26.83 -8.46
C GLU A 141 1.81 -25.55 -7.79
N ASP A 142 3.05 -25.57 -7.33
CA ASP A 142 3.70 -24.40 -6.71
C ASP A 142 3.87 -23.23 -7.69
N ALA A 143 4.26 -23.53 -8.93
CA ALA A 143 4.44 -22.52 -9.97
C ALA A 143 3.11 -21.86 -10.33
N VAL A 144 2.04 -22.67 -10.47
CA VAL A 144 0.69 -22.17 -10.75
C VAL A 144 0.18 -21.29 -9.61
N ARG A 145 0.41 -21.69 -8.35
CA ARG A 145 0.06 -20.89 -7.17
C ARG A 145 0.76 -19.54 -7.18
N LEU A 146 2.09 -19.53 -7.32
CA LEU A 146 2.91 -18.31 -7.36
C LEU A 146 2.46 -17.37 -8.49
N ILE A 147 2.27 -17.90 -9.71
CA ILE A 147 1.83 -17.11 -10.86
C ILE A 147 0.47 -16.48 -10.61
N ARG A 148 -0.48 -17.22 -10.04
CA ARG A 148 -1.83 -16.72 -9.75
C ARG A 148 -1.84 -15.67 -8.67
N ALA A 149 -1.20 -15.93 -7.54
CA ALA A 149 -1.08 -14.99 -6.44
C ALA A 149 -0.43 -13.67 -6.91
N SER A 150 0.66 -13.77 -7.69
CA SER A 150 1.32 -12.61 -8.30
C SER A 150 0.40 -11.86 -9.26
N ALA A 151 -0.36 -12.56 -10.10
CA ALA A 151 -1.28 -11.94 -11.07
C ALA A 151 -2.46 -11.23 -10.38
N ILE A 152 -3.07 -11.87 -9.38
CA ILE A 152 -4.16 -11.29 -8.58
C ILE A 152 -3.63 -10.07 -7.82
N ALA A 153 -2.48 -10.19 -7.14
CA ALA A 153 -1.87 -9.09 -6.40
C ALA A 153 -1.54 -7.91 -7.32
N SER A 154 -0.96 -8.16 -8.49
CA SER A 154 -0.64 -7.12 -9.46
C SER A 154 -1.91 -6.41 -9.95
N GLY A 155 -2.96 -7.16 -10.31
CA GLY A 155 -4.24 -6.59 -10.74
C GLY A 155 -4.93 -5.80 -9.62
N ALA A 156 -4.88 -6.29 -8.37
CA ALA A 156 -5.47 -5.60 -7.22
C ALA A 156 -4.76 -4.28 -6.90
N ILE A 157 -3.43 -4.26 -6.87
CA ILE A 157 -2.67 -3.01 -6.65
C ILE A 157 -2.87 -2.02 -7.80
N THR A 158 -2.98 -2.51 -9.04
CA THR A 158 -3.34 -1.68 -10.20
C THR A 158 -4.76 -1.11 -10.03
N ALA A 159 -5.73 -1.92 -9.58
CA ALA A 159 -7.09 -1.46 -9.31
C ALA A 159 -7.13 -0.37 -8.23
N VAL A 160 -6.35 -0.50 -7.15
CA VAL A 160 -6.21 0.55 -6.11
C VAL A 160 -5.71 1.88 -6.71
N MET A 161 -4.69 1.80 -7.55
CA MET A 161 -4.11 2.96 -8.23
C MET A 161 -5.12 3.67 -9.13
N GLU A 162 -5.91 2.93 -9.90
CA GLU A 162 -6.93 3.49 -10.80
C GLU A 162 -8.17 3.97 -10.04
N TRP A 163 -8.60 3.26 -9.02
CA TRP A 163 -9.67 3.67 -8.11
C TRP A 163 -9.37 5.01 -7.42
N ALA A 164 -8.15 5.16 -6.87
CA ALA A 164 -7.73 6.43 -6.27
C ALA A 164 -7.71 7.57 -7.31
N SER A 165 -7.18 7.29 -8.50
CA SER A 165 -7.05 8.28 -9.58
C SER A 165 -8.38 8.73 -10.18
N ALA A 166 -9.43 7.91 -10.07
CA ALA A 166 -10.77 8.29 -10.51
C ALA A 166 -11.39 9.43 -9.69
N GLY A 167 -10.77 9.86 -8.58
CA GLY A 167 -11.18 11.07 -7.87
C GLY A 167 -12.66 11.00 -7.44
N VAL A 168 -13.44 12.05 -7.72
CA VAL A 168 -14.86 12.13 -7.32
C VAL A 168 -15.78 11.18 -8.10
N SER A 169 -15.34 10.64 -9.24
CA SER A 169 -16.13 9.67 -10.01
C SER A 169 -15.87 8.22 -9.61
N ARG A 170 -15.02 7.97 -8.60
CA ARG A 170 -14.78 6.62 -8.09
C ARG A 170 -16.04 6.06 -7.42
N GLY A 171 -16.36 4.81 -7.73
CA GLY A 171 -17.25 3.98 -6.92
C GLY A 171 -16.49 3.26 -5.80
N PRO A 172 -17.08 2.19 -5.23
CA PRO A 172 -16.35 1.21 -4.43
C PRO A 172 -15.13 0.65 -5.19
N LEU A 173 -14.03 0.38 -4.48
CA LEU A 173 -12.87 -0.34 -5.00
C LEU A 173 -13.27 -1.76 -5.41
N GLY A 174 -14.21 -2.38 -4.67
CA GLY A 174 -14.76 -3.70 -5.00
C GLY A 174 -15.29 -3.81 -6.43
N ASP A 175 -15.88 -2.74 -6.98
CA ASP A 175 -16.41 -2.73 -8.36
C ASP A 175 -15.30 -2.92 -9.40
N TYR A 176 -14.11 -2.35 -9.14
CA TYR A 176 -12.94 -2.53 -10.01
C TYR A 176 -12.45 -3.97 -9.97
N LEU A 177 -12.44 -4.59 -8.79
CA LEU A 177 -12.03 -5.99 -8.63
C LEU A 177 -13.04 -6.95 -9.25
N THR A 178 -14.34 -6.71 -9.06
CA THR A 178 -15.40 -7.50 -9.72
C THR A 178 -15.29 -7.41 -11.24
N ALA A 179 -14.97 -6.24 -11.80
CA ALA A 179 -14.79 -6.08 -13.24
C ALA A 179 -13.58 -6.85 -13.80
N VAL A 180 -12.53 -7.06 -13.00
CA VAL A 180 -11.27 -7.72 -13.43
C VAL A 180 -11.27 -9.21 -13.13
N PHE A 181 -11.72 -9.62 -11.94
CA PHE A 181 -11.60 -10.97 -11.41
C PHE A 181 -12.93 -11.73 -11.35
N GLY A 182 -14.05 -11.08 -11.63
CA GLY A 182 -15.39 -11.64 -11.45
C GLY A 182 -15.93 -11.45 -10.03
N PRO A 183 -17.22 -11.77 -9.79
CA PRO A 183 -17.89 -11.49 -8.50
C PRO A 183 -17.29 -12.27 -7.32
N ASP A 184 -16.68 -13.43 -7.58
CA ASP A 184 -16.16 -14.34 -6.56
C ASP A 184 -14.76 -13.94 -6.04
N TRP A 185 -14.25 -12.76 -6.42
CA TRP A 185 -12.93 -12.27 -5.96
C TRP A 185 -12.82 -12.17 -4.44
N GLN A 186 -13.94 -12.07 -3.74
CA GLN A 186 -14.00 -12.00 -2.27
C GLN A 186 -13.54 -13.31 -1.61
N GLU A 187 -13.55 -14.41 -2.34
CA GLU A 187 -13.10 -15.72 -1.87
C GLU A 187 -11.61 -15.95 -2.15
N MET A 188 -10.93 -15.06 -2.88
CA MET A 188 -9.49 -15.13 -3.21
C MET A 188 -8.61 -14.66 -2.05
#